data_AF-A0A453KL01-F1
#
_entry.id   AF-A0A453KL01-F1
#
_cell.length_a   1.000
_cell.length_b   1.000
_cell.length_c   1.000
_cell.angle_alpha   90.00
_cell.angle_beta   90.00
_cell.angle_gamma   90.00
#
_symmetry.space_group_name_H-M   'P 1'
#
loop_
_entity.id
_entity.type
_entity.pdbx_description
1 polymer ?
#
loop_
_entity_poly.entity_id
_entity_poly.type
_entity_poly.pdbx_seq_one_letter_code
_entity_poly.pdbx_strand_id
1 'polypeptide(L)'
;MAEKKIKGFAISETAFNIFILMASRRLEADRFITSNFNEKTYTKKGMQWVKTTEGLRDVINRHYPEITANWMKSSSAFSVWDADY
;
A
#
# COMPACT_ATOMS: atom_id res chain seq x y z
N MET A 1 13.31 -21.24 2.58
CA MET A 1 13.75 -20.27 1.54
C MET A 1 14.15 -20.91 0.21
N ALA A 2 14.33 -22.23 0.13
CA ALA A 2 14.80 -22.94 -1.08
C ALA A 2 13.74 -23.14 -2.20
N GLU A 3 12.47 -22.91 -1.91
CA GLU A 3 11.39 -23.04 -2.91
C GLU A 3 11.63 -22.12 -4.11
N LYS A 4 11.53 -22.68 -5.32
CA LYS A 4 11.65 -21.93 -6.56
C LYS A 4 10.50 -20.93 -6.66
N LYS A 5 10.82 -19.65 -6.86
CA LYS A 5 9.82 -18.57 -6.92
C LYS A 5 9.19 -18.45 -8.30
N ILE A 6 7.92 -18.05 -8.32
CA ILE A 6 7.24 -17.58 -9.52
C ILE A 6 7.94 -16.28 -10.00
N LYS A 7 8.10 -16.09 -11.32
CA LYS A 7 8.74 -14.89 -11.87
C LYS A 7 7.97 -13.63 -11.41
N GLY A 8 8.69 -12.65 -10.87
CA GLY A 8 8.11 -11.41 -10.34
C GLY A 8 7.70 -11.48 -8.86
N PHE A 9 7.70 -12.65 -8.23
CA PHE A 9 7.38 -12.78 -6.82
C PHE A 9 8.63 -12.70 -5.95
N ALA A 10 8.55 -11.87 -4.89
CA ALA A 10 9.58 -11.82 -3.85
C ALA A 10 9.42 -12.92 -2.78
N ILE A 11 8.22 -13.50 -2.67
CA ILE A 11 7.86 -14.53 -1.68
C ILE A 11 7.66 -15.91 -2.33
N SER A 12 7.62 -16.96 -1.51
CA SER A 12 7.32 -18.31 -1.99
C SER A 12 5.82 -18.52 -2.21
N GLU A 13 5.44 -19.48 -3.05
CA GLU A 13 4.03 -19.84 -3.31
C GLU A 13 3.38 -20.42 -2.05
N THR A 14 4.14 -21.19 -1.25
CA THR A 14 3.68 -21.67 0.06
C THR A 14 3.23 -20.52 0.97
N ALA A 15 4.03 -19.46 1.07
CA ALA A 15 3.65 -18.28 1.85
C ALA A 15 2.48 -17.52 1.18
N PHE A 16 2.52 -17.37 -0.14
CA PHE A 16 1.50 -16.64 -0.90
C PHE A 16 0.09 -17.20 -0.68
N ASN A 17 -0.10 -18.52 -0.62
CA ASN A 17 -1.40 -19.13 -0.33
C ASN A 17 -1.97 -18.68 1.03
N ILE A 18 -1.12 -18.54 2.05
CA ILE A 18 -1.55 -17.99 3.35
C ILE A 18 -1.85 -16.49 3.22
N PHE A 19 -1.07 -15.75 2.44
CA PHE A 19 -1.35 -14.33 2.17
C PHE A 19 -2.70 -14.13 1.47
N ILE A 20 -3.11 -15.00 0.54
CA ILE A 20 -4.42 -14.92 -0.11
C ILE A 20 -5.54 -14.88 0.93
N LEU A 21 -5.54 -15.82 1.88
CA LEU A 21 -6.58 -15.87 2.90
C LEU A 21 -6.44 -14.72 3.91
N MET A 22 -5.23 -14.55 4.46
CA MET A 22 -5.05 -13.69 5.62
C MET A 22 -5.04 -12.20 5.26
N ALA A 23 -4.65 -11.83 4.05
CA ALA A 23 -4.75 -10.44 3.60
C ALA A 23 -6.21 -10.02 3.43
N SER A 24 -7.02 -10.83 2.74
CA SER A 24 -8.47 -10.57 2.60
C SER A 24 -9.15 -10.54 3.96
N ARG A 25 -8.88 -11.52 4.83
CA ARG A 25 -9.47 -11.58 6.18
C ARG A 25 -9.18 -10.34 7.03
N ARG A 26 -7.98 -9.75 6.93
CA ARG A 26 -7.65 -8.52 7.69
C ARG A 26 -8.54 -7.35 7.32
N LEU A 27 -9.00 -7.27 6.06
CA LEU A 27 -9.90 -6.21 5.61
C LEU A 27 -11.36 -6.59 5.89
N GLU A 28 -11.77 -7.79 5.47
CA GLU A 28 -13.18 -8.24 5.53
C GLU A 28 -13.70 -8.43 6.96
N ALA A 29 -12.85 -8.83 7.90
CA ALA A 29 -13.27 -9.08 9.28
C ALA A 29 -13.27 -7.80 10.14
N ASP A 30 -12.74 -6.68 9.65
CA ASP A 30 -12.63 -5.45 10.43
C ASP A 30 -13.81 -4.51 10.14
N ARG A 31 -14.54 -4.13 11.20
CA ARG A 31 -15.65 -3.18 11.10
C ARG A 31 -15.22 -1.84 10.50
N PHE A 32 -14.03 -1.34 10.80
CA PHE A 32 -13.57 0.00 10.41
C PHE A 32 -13.18 0.09 8.94
N ILE A 33 -12.90 -1.04 8.30
CA ILE A 33 -12.60 -1.15 6.86
C ILE A 33 -13.80 -1.73 6.08
N THR A 34 -14.89 -2.09 6.78
CA THR A 34 -16.15 -2.56 6.19
C THR A 34 -17.34 -1.65 6.58
N SER A 35 -18.19 -2.10 7.50
CA SER A 35 -19.45 -1.45 7.88
C SER A 35 -19.29 -0.01 8.39
N ASN A 36 -18.16 0.31 9.03
CA ASN A 36 -17.83 1.62 9.53
C ASN A 36 -16.87 2.42 8.64
N PHE A 37 -16.52 1.94 7.45
CA PHE A 37 -15.72 2.70 6.48
C PHE A 37 -16.56 3.74 5.75
N ASN A 38 -16.99 4.78 6.48
CA ASN A 38 -17.89 5.83 6.01
C ASN A 38 -17.58 7.20 6.67
N GLU A 39 -18.13 8.28 6.11
CA GLU A 39 -17.89 9.65 6.60
C GLU A 39 -18.46 9.92 8.00
N LYS A 40 -19.45 9.15 8.47
CA LYS A 40 -19.95 9.29 9.84
C LYS A 40 -18.90 8.87 10.86
N THR A 41 -18.17 7.78 10.58
CA THR A 41 -17.08 7.31 11.43
C THR A 41 -15.80 8.14 11.23
N TYR A 42 -15.42 8.43 9.98
CA TYR A 42 -14.13 9.03 9.63
C TYR A 42 -14.15 10.55 9.48
N THR A 43 -15.31 11.19 9.56
CA THR A 43 -15.60 12.54 9.04
C THR A 43 -15.44 12.63 7.52
N LYS A 44 -16.09 13.62 6.90
CA LYS A 44 -15.92 13.90 5.47
C LYS A 44 -14.46 14.18 5.10
N LYS A 45 -13.78 15.01 5.90
CA LYS A 45 -12.37 15.38 5.66
C LYS A 45 -11.43 14.18 5.85
N GLY A 46 -11.65 13.36 6.88
CA GLY A 46 -10.84 12.16 7.12
C GLY A 46 -11.03 11.10 6.02
N MET A 47 -12.27 10.86 5.59
CA MET A 47 -12.54 9.94 4.48
C MET A 47 -11.93 10.44 3.16
N GLN A 48 -12.01 11.75 2.87
CA GLN A 48 -11.35 12.33 1.72
C GLN A 48 -9.83 12.14 1.78
N TRP A 49 -9.21 12.37 2.95
CA TRP A 49 -7.76 12.16 3.13
C TRP A 49 -7.32 10.73 2.82
N VAL A 50 -8.08 9.73 3.28
CA VAL A 50 -7.81 8.32 2.96
C VAL A 50 -7.95 8.06 1.46
N LYS A 51 -9.01 8.58 0.82
CA LYS A 51 -9.30 8.38 -0.61
C LYS A 51 -8.38 9.14 -1.57
N THR A 52 -7.61 10.12 -1.10
CA THR A 52 -6.66 10.88 -1.92
C THR A 52 -5.21 10.50 -1.64
N THR A 53 -4.97 9.42 -0.90
CA THR A 53 -3.64 8.94 -0.55
C THR A 53 -3.49 7.52 -1.08
N GLU A 54 -2.85 7.37 -2.23
CA GLU A 54 -2.79 6.09 -2.96
C GLU A 54 -1.59 5.24 -2.56
N GLY A 55 -0.52 5.88 -2.08
CA GLY A 55 0.68 5.16 -1.68
C GLY A 55 1.62 5.96 -0.79
N LEU A 56 2.73 5.31 -0.43
CA LEU A 56 3.74 5.93 0.44
C LEU A 56 4.36 7.19 -0.17
N ARG A 57 4.41 7.29 -1.50
CA ARG A 57 4.89 8.49 -2.22
C ARG A 57 4.12 9.75 -1.82
N ASP A 58 2.79 9.68 -1.75
CA ASP A 58 1.96 10.83 -1.38
C ASP A 58 2.21 11.28 0.06
N VAL A 59 2.47 10.32 0.95
CA VAL A 59 2.77 10.59 2.36
C VAL A 59 4.14 11.23 2.50
N ILE A 60 5.18 10.68 1.87
CA ILE A 60 6.52 11.28 1.88
C ILE A 60 6.48 12.67 1.26
N ASN A 61 5.84 12.84 0.11
CA ASN A 61 5.74 14.13 -0.57
C ASN A 61 5.05 15.21 0.30
N ARG A 62 4.04 14.81 1.08
CA ARG A 62 3.32 15.72 1.99
C ARG A 62 4.22 16.33 3.07
N HIS A 63 5.23 15.59 3.53
CA HIS A 63 6.09 15.99 4.63
C HIS A 63 7.52 16.38 4.19
N TYR A 64 7.98 15.82 3.07
CA TYR A 64 9.30 16.01 2.48
C TYR A 64 9.17 16.15 0.96
N PRO A 65 8.60 17.26 0.47
CA PRO A 65 8.38 17.47 -0.96
C PRO A 65 9.71 17.56 -1.73
N GLU A 66 10.74 18.18 -1.16
CA GLU A 66 12.02 18.37 -1.85
C GLU A 66 12.74 17.06 -2.15
N ILE A 67 12.73 16.09 -1.22
CA ILE A 67 13.37 14.80 -1.49
C ILE A 67 12.61 14.00 -2.54
N THR A 68 11.27 14.12 -2.54
CA THR A 68 10.43 13.43 -3.52
C THR A 68 10.66 14.00 -4.91
N ALA A 69 10.70 15.33 -5.03
CA ALA A 69 10.92 16.02 -6.30
C ALA A 69 12.31 15.76 -6.89
N ASN A 70 13.35 15.73 -6.05
CA ASN A 70 14.73 15.63 -6.51
C ASN A 70 15.21 14.19 -6.74
N TRP A 71 14.71 13.23 -5.95
CA TRP A 71 15.32 11.90 -5.88
C TRP A 71 14.38 10.73 -6.18
N MET A 72 13.06 10.90 -6.03
CA MET A 72 12.10 9.82 -6.21
C MET A 72 11.47 9.84 -7.61
N LYS A 73 12.18 9.23 -8.58
CA LYS A 73 11.74 9.13 -9.98
C LYS A 73 10.72 8.03 -10.20
N SER A 74 10.85 6.92 -9.46
CA SER A 74 9.92 5.80 -9.53
C SER A 74 8.49 6.22 -9.16
N SER A 75 7.52 5.58 -9.81
CA SER A 75 6.10 5.76 -9.52
C SER A 75 5.75 5.34 -8.08
N SER A 76 6.37 4.27 -7.58
CA SER A 76 6.22 3.77 -6.20
C SER A 76 7.44 4.12 -5.34
N ALA A 77 7.20 4.58 -4.11
CA ALA A 77 8.25 4.84 -3.13
C ALA A 77 8.88 3.56 -2.53
N PHE A 78 8.30 2.38 -2.77
CA PHE A 78 8.83 1.08 -2.33
C PHE A 78 9.81 0.46 -3.32
N SER A 79 9.87 0.99 -4.54
CA SER A 79 10.82 0.60 -5.57
C SER A 79 12.21 1.16 -5.28
N VAL A 80 13.22 0.69 -6.01
CA VAL A 80 14.46 1.48 -6.16
C VAL A 80 14.09 2.79 -6.87
N TRP A 81 14.48 3.95 -6.31
CA TRP A 81 13.91 5.25 -6.70
C TRP A 81 14.32 5.77 -8.08
N ASP A 82 15.33 5.18 -8.70
CA ASP A 82 15.78 5.47 -10.06
C ASP A 82 15.27 4.45 -11.09
N ALA A 83 14.39 3.53 -10.69
CA ALA A 83 13.80 2.56 -11.60
C ALA A 83 12.97 3.22 -12.72
N ASP A 84 13.01 2.63 -13.91
CA ASP A 84 12.56 3.21 -15.19
C ASP A 84 11.19 2.71 -15.67
N TYR A 85 10.30 2.37 -14.73
CA TYR A 85 8.95 1.88 -15.00
C TYR A 85 7.84 2.73 -14.36
#